data_AF-A0A5E4HKX1-F1
#
_entry.id   AF-A0A5E4HKX1-F1
#
_cell.length_a   1.000
_cell.length_b   1.000
_cell.length_c   1.000
_cell.angle_alpha   90.00
_cell.angle_beta   90.00
_cell.angle_gamma   90.00
#
_symmetry.space_group_name_H-M   'P 1'
#
loop_
_entity.id
_entity.type
_entity.pdbx_description
1 polymer ?
#
loop_
_entity_poly.entity_id
_entity_poly.type
_entity_poly.pdbx_seq_one_letter_code
_entity_poly.pdbx_strand_id
1 'polypeptide(L)'
;MQEYLIVFQAHVDRLRSPENFPTSVLIKETVFAESEEQLKHIYNAKFSLHVASPGLAVWIDPDRVDASRITFNQKIFVPWHMITYFHGDVHPITPLQPKDKSLTGEPMPEDSKKKETVQ
;
A
#
# COMPACT_ATOMS: atom_id res chain seq x y z
N MET A 1 -1.83 -21.61 -2.95
CA MET A 1 -1.91 -20.35 -3.72
C MET A 1 -1.72 -19.20 -2.76
N GLN A 2 -0.66 -18.42 -2.94
CA GLN A 2 -0.29 -17.32 -2.06
C GLN A 2 -0.68 -15.99 -2.72
N GLU A 3 -1.17 -15.05 -1.93
CA GLU A 3 -1.53 -13.71 -2.37
C GLU A 3 -0.32 -12.76 -2.21
N TYR A 4 -0.09 -11.92 -3.21
CA TYR A 4 0.98 -10.94 -3.27
C TYR A 4 0.44 -9.58 -3.69
N LEU A 5 0.97 -8.53 -3.08
CA LEU A 5 0.79 -7.15 -3.50
C LEU A 5 1.99 -6.74 -4.34
N ILE A 6 1.77 -6.41 -5.61
CA ILE A 6 2.75 -5.76 -6.46
C ILE A 6 2.51 -4.25 -6.40
N VAL A 7 3.55 -3.49 -6.12
CA VAL A 7 3.52 -2.03 -6.07
C VAL A 7 4.49 -1.50 -7.11
N PHE A 8 4.00 -0.85 -8.16
CA PHE A 8 4.85 -0.07 -9.06
C PHE A 8 4.85 1.39 -8.66
N GLN A 9 6.03 2.00 -8.60
CA GLN A 9 6.20 3.39 -8.23
C GLN A 9 6.97 4.13 -9.32
N ALA A 10 6.36 5.19 -9.85
CA ALA A 10 6.98 6.13 -10.78
C ALA A 10 7.26 7.45 -10.06
N HIS A 11 8.45 8.01 -10.29
CA HIS A 11 8.84 9.34 -9.84
C HIS A 11 8.77 10.32 -11.01
N VAL A 12 8.09 11.43 -10.79
CA VAL A 12 7.85 12.45 -11.81
C VAL A 12 8.89 13.56 -11.68
N ASP A 13 9.48 13.96 -12.81
CA ASP A 13 10.36 15.11 -12.92
C ASP A 13 9.58 16.41 -12.66
N ARG A 14 9.88 17.07 -11.54
CA ARG A 14 9.26 18.34 -11.17
C ARG A 14 9.59 19.48 -12.14
N LEU A 15 10.70 19.39 -12.88
CA LEU A 15 11.07 20.42 -13.86
C LEU A 15 10.23 20.34 -15.14
N ARG A 16 9.64 19.16 -15.40
CA ARG A 16 8.81 18.90 -16.58
C ARG A 16 7.32 18.86 -16.27
N SER A 17 6.95 18.86 -14.99
CA SER A 17 5.57 18.73 -14.58
C SER A 17 4.91 20.10 -14.33
N PRO A 18 3.62 20.25 -14.67
CA PRO A 18 2.85 21.43 -14.30
C PRO A 18 2.86 21.70 -12.79
N GLU A 19 2.49 22.92 -12.42
CA GLU A 19 2.24 23.26 -11.02
C GLU A 19 1.12 22.38 -10.45
N ASN A 20 1.30 21.89 -9.22
CA ASN A 20 0.39 20.96 -8.53
C ASN A 20 0.29 19.54 -9.12
N PHE A 21 1.19 19.15 -10.04
CA PHE A 21 1.26 17.78 -10.54
C PHE A 21 1.84 16.82 -9.46
N PRO A 22 1.41 15.54 -9.41
CA PRO A 22 1.98 14.55 -8.49
C PRO A 22 3.47 14.35 -8.73
N THR A 23 4.20 14.18 -7.63
CA THR A 23 5.66 13.96 -7.65
C THR A 23 6.01 12.48 -7.73
N SER A 24 5.05 11.64 -7.36
CA SER A 24 5.14 10.20 -7.44
C SER A 24 3.76 9.64 -7.76
N VAL A 25 3.77 8.49 -8.40
CA VAL A 25 2.60 7.75 -8.82
C VAL A 25 2.76 6.32 -8.36
N LEU A 26 1.70 5.75 -7.77
CA LEU A 26 1.67 4.39 -7.28
C LEU A 26 0.61 3.59 -8.03
N ILE A 27 0.98 2.41 -8.50
CA ILE A 27 0.07 1.41 -9.07
C ILE A 27 0.16 0.18 -8.18
N LYS A 28 -0.96 -0.18 -7.56
CA LYS A 28 -1.04 -1.33 -6.67
C LYS A 28 -1.91 -2.40 -7.32
N GLU A 29 -1.38 -3.60 -7.45
CA GLU A 29 -2.08 -4.74 -8.02
C GLU A 29 -1.91 -5.95 -7.12
N THR A 30 -3.02 -6.58 -6.76
CA THR A 30 -3.02 -7.85 -6.02
C THR A 30 -3.01 -9.00 -7.01
N VAL A 31 -2.11 -9.96 -6.80
CA VAL A 31 -1.96 -11.14 -7.66
C VAL A 31 -1.88 -12.41 -6.84
N PHE A 32 -2.29 -13.52 -7.44
CA PHE A 32 -2.17 -14.85 -6.86
C PHE A 32 -1.12 -15.64 -7.64
N ALA A 33 -0.21 -16.28 -6.91
CA ALA A 33 0.79 -17.15 -7.50
C ALA A 33 0.94 -18.45 -6.70
N GLU A 34 1.21 -19.54 -7.40
CA GLU A 34 1.47 -20.86 -6.84
C GLU A 34 2.96 -21.11 -6.65
N SER A 35 3.81 -20.45 -7.44
CA SER A 35 5.27 -20.55 -7.37
C SER A 35 5.94 -19.19 -7.56
N GLU A 36 7.20 -19.08 -7.11
CA GLU A 36 8.02 -17.88 -7.31
C GLU A 36 8.27 -17.60 -8.80
N GLU A 37 8.42 -18.64 -9.63
CA GLU A 37 8.60 -18.50 -11.07
C GLU A 37 7.35 -17.91 -11.73
N GLN A 38 6.16 -18.37 -11.35
CA GLN A 38 4.90 -17.78 -11.82
C GLN A 38 4.78 -16.31 -11.38
N LEU A 39 5.15 -15.99 -10.14
CA LEU A 39 5.14 -14.62 -9.63
C LEU A 39 6.07 -13.72 -10.45
N LYS A 40 7.28 -14.19 -10.78
CA LYS A 40 8.23 -13.47 -11.66
C LYS A 40 7.64 -13.23 -13.05
N HIS A 41 6.99 -14.21 -13.63
CA HIS A 41 6.33 -14.05 -14.93
C HIS A 41 5.20 -13.01 -14.88
N ILE A 42 4.35 -13.06 -13.85
CA ILE A 42 3.28 -12.09 -13.64
C ILE A 42 3.87 -10.69 -13.47
N TYR A 43 4.87 -10.53 -12.60
CA TYR A 43 5.55 -9.27 -12.36
C TYR A 43 6.15 -8.70 -13.66
N ASN A 44 6.90 -9.50 -14.41
CA ASN A 44 7.54 -9.07 -15.65
C ASN A 44 6.52 -8.70 -16.73
N ALA A 45 5.42 -9.45 -16.86
CA ALA A 45 4.36 -9.13 -17.80
C ALA A 45 3.69 -7.78 -17.46
N LYS A 46 3.43 -7.52 -16.18
CA LYS A 46 2.85 -6.26 -15.71
C LYS A 46 3.81 -5.09 -15.84
N PHE A 47 5.07 -5.27 -15.45
CA PHE A 47 6.10 -4.25 -15.61
C PHE A 47 6.26 -3.87 -17.09
N SER A 48 6.33 -4.87 -17.98
CA SER A 48 6.42 -4.66 -19.43
C SER A 48 5.21 -3.92 -19.98
N LEU A 49 4.00 -4.25 -19.53
CA LEU A 49 2.78 -3.55 -19.93
C LEU A 49 2.82 -2.06 -19.56
N HIS A 50 3.26 -1.75 -18.33
CA HIS A 50 3.37 -0.37 -17.88
C HIS A 50 4.43 0.39 -18.67
N VAL A 51 5.60 -0.21 -18.89
CA VAL A 51 6.72 0.43 -19.64
C VAL A 51 6.42 0.58 -21.14
N ALA A 52 5.68 -0.35 -21.75
CA ALA A 52 5.31 -0.26 -23.16
C ALA A 52 4.18 0.74 -23.46
N SER A 53 3.43 1.17 -22.43
CA SER A 53 2.38 2.17 -22.57
C SER A 53 2.97 3.56 -22.92
N PRO A 54 2.20 4.51 -23.48
CA PRO A 54 2.68 5.88 -23.69
C PRO A 54 2.87 6.69 -22.39
N GLY A 55 2.37 6.19 -21.27
CA GLY A 55 2.43 6.82 -19.97
C GLY A 55 1.51 6.10 -18.98
N LEU A 56 1.56 6.51 -17.72
CA LEU A 56 0.82 5.88 -16.63
C LEU A 56 -0.46 6.65 -16.34
N ALA A 57 -1.60 5.97 -16.36
CA ALA A 57 -2.87 6.52 -15.91
C ALA A 57 -3.15 6.05 -14.49
N VAL A 58 -3.15 6.96 -13.52
CA VAL A 58 -3.38 6.61 -12.11
C VAL A 58 -4.44 7.46 -11.45
N TRP A 59 -5.03 6.90 -10.42
CA TRP A 59 -5.92 7.62 -9.54
C TRP A 59 -5.10 8.52 -8.62
N ILE A 60 -5.47 9.80 -8.53
CA ILE A 60 -4.91 10.68 -7.51
C ILE A 60 -5.58 10.30 -6.18
N ASP A 61 -4.77 9.98 -5.17
CA ASP A 61 -5.29 9.79 -3.81
C ASP A 61 -5.91 11.11 -3.31
N PRO A 62 -7.12 11.07 -2.73
CA PRO A 62 -7.84 12.26 -2.28
C PRO A 62 -7.19 12.97 -1.09
N ASP A 63 -6.16 12.38 -0.46
CA ASP A 63 -5.46 12.96 0.71
C ASP A 63 -4.75 14.30 0.44
N ARG A 64 -4.71 14.74 -0.83
CA ARG A 64 -4.25 16.08 -1.23
C ARG A 64 -5.36 17.11 -1.41
N VAL A 65 -6.62 16.75 -1.18
CA VAL A 65 -7.75 17.62 -1.47
C VAL A 65 -8.54 17.92 -0.20
N ASP A 66 -8.57 19.21 0.11
CA ASP A 66 -9.41 19.88 1.10
C ASP A 66 -10.74 19.13 1.36
N ALA A 67 -10.97 18.74 2.62
CA ALA A 67 -12.14 17.96 3.07
C ALA A 67 -13.49 18.65 2.79
N SER A 68 -13.48 19.91 2.35
CA SER A 68 -14.64 20.69 1.94
C SER A 68 -15.08 20.48 0.48
N ARG A 69 -14.31 19.72 -0.34
CA ARG A 69 -14.61 19.50 -1.77
C ARG A 69 -14.90 18.04 -2.08
N ILE A 70 -16.14 17.77 -2.51
CA ILE A 70 -16.50 16.52 -3.19
C ILE A 70 -15.63 16.41 -4.45
N THR A 71 -14.61 15.55 -4.41
CA THR A 71 -13.73 15.33 -5.55
C THR A 71 -14.17 14.09 -6.31
N PHE A 72 -14.61 14.30 -7.54
CA PHE A 72 -14.83 13.22 -8.49
C PHE A 72 -13.46 12.67 -8.90
N ASN A 73 -13.11 11.47 -8.43
CA ASN A 73 -12.23 10.49 -9.07
C ASN A 73 -11.39 11.04 -10.23
N GLN A 74 -10.32 11.78 -9.93
CA GLN A 74 -9.43 12.34 -10.95
C GLN A 74 -8.38 11.30 -11.34
N LYS A 75 -8.55 10.71 -12.54
CA LYS A 75 -7.44 10.02 -13.19
C LYS A 75 -6.49 11.06 -13.75
N ILE A 76 -5.21 10.92 -13.43
CA ILE A 76 -4.15 11.69 -14.06
C ILE A 76 -3.36 10.79 -15.00
N PHE A 77 -3.03 11.32 -16.17
CA PHE A 77 -2.13 10.67 -17.11
C PHE A 77 -0.75 11.29 -16.99
N VAL A 78 0.27 10.46 -16.76
CA VAL A 78 1.67 10.84 -16.64
C VAL A 78 2.46 10.27 -17.82
N PRO A 79 2.82 11.09 -18.82
CA PRO A 79 3.65 10.65 -19.94
C PRO A 79 5.02 10.13 -19.49
N TRP A 80 5.58 9.14 -20.19
CA TRP A 80 6.90 8.58 -19.86
C TRP A 80 8.04 9.59 -19.87
N HIS A 81 8.00 10.60 -20.73
CA HIS A 81 9.03 11.64 -20.78
C HIS A 81 9.07 12.54 -19.52
N MET A 82 8.08 12.42 -18.63
CA MET A 82 8.04 13.07 -17.32
C MET A 82 8.49 12.13 -16.19
N ILE A 83 8.72 10.84 -16.45
CA ILE A 83 9.11 9.87 -15.42
C ILE A 83 10.64 9.79 -15.39
N THR A 84 11.24 10.04 -14.22
CA THR A 84 12.70 9.92 -14.02
C THR A 84 13.13 8.55 -13.55
N TYR A 85 12.26 7.87 -12.78
CA TYR A 85 12.56 6.59 -12.18
C TYR A 85 11.27 5.77 -12.03
N PHE A 86 11.33 4.50 -12.43
CA PHE A 86 10.22 3.55 -12.32
C PHE A 86 10.74 2.23 -11.77
N HIS A 87 10.13 1.74 -10.70
CA HIS A 87 10.48 0.46 -10.08
C HIS A 87 9.22 -0.24 -9.60
N GLY A 88 9.36 -1.52 -9.24
CA GLY A 88 8.30 -2.29 -8.64
C GLY A 88 8.81 -3.15 -7.50
N ASP A 89 7.97 -3.28 -6.49
CA ASP A 89 8.19 -4.11 -5.30
C ASP A 89 7.08 -5.15 -5.19
N VAL A 90 7.41 -6.29 -4.59
CA VAL A 90 6.46 -7.38 -4.37
C VAL A 90 6.46 -7.77 -2.90
N HIS A 91 5.28 -7.74 -2.30
CA HIS A 91 5.08 -8.05 -0.90
C HIS A 91 4.11 -9.23 -0.75
N PRO A 92 4.46 -10.29 -0.01
CA PRO A 92 3.48 -11.32 0.32
C PRO A 92 2.40 -10.71 1.23
N ILE A 93 1.14 -10.95 0.91
CA ILE A 93 0.03 -10.62 1.80
C ILE A 93 -0.11 -11.80 2.74
N THR A 94 0.41 -11.66 3.95
CA THR A 94 0.15 -12.64 5.01
C THR A 94 -1.29 -12.44 5.47
N PRO A 95 -2.19 -13.42 5.30
CA PRO A 95 -3.53 -13.32 5.86
C PRO A 95 -3.38 -13.16 7.38
N LEU A 96 -3.92 -12.08 7.92
CA LEU A 96 -4.08 -11.91 9.36
C LEU A 96 -4.89 -13.12 9.84
N GLN A 97 -4.23 -14.08 10.50
CA GLN A 97 -4.98 -15.05 11.28
C GLN A 97 -5.84 -14.23 12.27
N PRO A 98 -7.16 -14.45 12.32
CA PRO A 98 -7.94 -13.86 13.39
C PRO A 98 -7.30 -14.34 14.68
N LYS A 99 -6.69 -13.42 15.44
CA LYS A 99 -6.35 -13.70 16.82
C LYS A 99 -7.67 -14.07 17.48
N ASP A 100 -7.84 -15.35 17.79
CA ASP A 100 -8.87 -15.81 18.71
C ASP A 100 -8.81 -14.88 19.91
N LYS A 101 -9.80 -13.98 20.02
CA LYS A 101 -10.03 -13.23 21.24
C LYS A 101 -10.63 -14.23 22.23
N SER A 102 -9.80 -15.12 22.76
CA SER A 102 -10.05 -15.76 24.04
C SER A 102 -9.88 -14.68 25.10
N LEU A 103 -10.90 -13.82 25.21
CA LEU A 103 -11.17 -13.03 26.40
C LEU A 103 -11.64 -14.00 27.49
N THR A 104 -10.73 -14.87 27.94
CA THR A 104 -10.92 -15.58 29.20
C THR A 104 -10.56 -14.57 30.27
N GLY A 105 -11.58 -13.93 30.83
CA GLY A 105 -11.40 -13.02 31.97
C GLY A 105 -10.79 -13.80 33.13
N GLU A 106 -9.50 -13.57 33.39
CA GLU A 106 -8.93 -13.82 34.70
C GLU A 106 -9.45 -12.74 35.65
N PRO A 107 -10.15 -13.10 36.75
CA PRO A 107 -10.54 -12.15 37.77
C PRO A 107 -9.30 -11.63 38.50
N MET A 108 -9.19 -10.31 38.54
CA MET A 108 -8.19 -9.55 39.29
C MET A 108 -8.24 -9.94 40.78
N PRO A 109 -7.11 -10.24 41.45
CA PRO A 109 -7.10 -10.57 42.87
C PRO A 109 -7.39 -9.34 43.74
N GLU A 110 -8.34 -9.48 44.65
CA GLU A 110 -8.75 -8.46 45.62
C GLU A 110 -7.63 -8.06 46.60
N ASP A 111 -7.59 -6.75 46.84
CA ASP A 111 -6.83 -5.98 47.82
C ASP A 111 -6.79 -6.64 49.22
N SER A 112 -5.68 -7.31 49.55
CA SER A 112 -5.41 -7.79 50.90
C SER A 112 -4.68 -6.73 51.74
N LYS A 113 -5.51 -5.91 52.38
CA LYS A 113 -5.26 -5.07 53.56
C LYS A 113 -4.16 -5.65 54.48
N LYS A 114 -2.97 -5.06 54.47
CA LYS A 114 -1.91 -5.34 55.45
C LYS A 114 -2.24 -4.59 56.75
N LYS A 115 -2.81 -5.29 57.73
CA LYS A 115 -2.87 -4.82 59.13
C LYS A 115 -1.50 -5.02 59.77
N GLU A 116 -0.87 -3.90 60.10
CA GLU A 116 0.29 -3.80 60.97
C GLU A 116 -0.18 -3.97 62.43
N THR A 117 0.47 -4.84 63.22
CA THR A 117 0.26 -4.93 64.67
C THR A 117 1.60 -5.22 65.35
N VAL A 118 2.12 -4.17 65.99
CA VAL A 118 2.78 -4.07 67.30
C VAL A 118 3.69 -5.23 67.75
N GLN A 119 4.95 -4.87 68.01
CA GLN A 119 5.66 -5.25 69.23
C GLN A 119 5.97 -3.99 70.04
#